data_AF-A0A428BZU5-F1
#
_entry.id   AF-A0A428BZU5-F1
#
_cell.length_a   1.000
_cell.length_b   1.000
_cell.length_c   1.000
_cell.angle_alpha   90.00
_cell.angle_beta   90.00
_cell.angle_gamma   90.00
#
_symmetry.space_group_name_H-M   'P 1'
#
loop_
_entity.id
_entity.type
_entity.pdbx_description
1 polymer ?
#
loop_
_entity_poly.entity_id
_entity_poly.type
_entity_poly.pdbx_seq_one_letter_code
_entity_poly.pdbx_strand_id
1 'polypeptide(L)'
;MTNYKEKHRFSYKFENTEHAKANKIADVASIAIHGYFMGTGESPVTETTISGDGTITVDYQGRTAIGEALKRICLGFANYYEQDTEGEEA
;
A
#
# COMPACT_ATOMS: atom_id res chain seq x y z
N MET A 1 19.15 11.15 20.45
CA MET A 1 19.01 11.22 18.98
C MET A 1 18.96 9.80 18.44
N THR A 2 17.76 9.29 18.17
CA THR A 2 17.55 7.89 17.78
C THR A 2 17.99 7.72 16.32
N ASN A 3 18.94 6.83 16.08
CA ASN A 3 19.54 6.55 14.77
C ASN A 3 18.53 5.72 13.93
N TYR A 4 17.51 6.36 13.35
CA TYR A 4 16.66 5.70 12.35
C TYR A 4 17.41 5.75 11.01
N LYS A 5 18.09 4.67 10.61
CA LYS A 5 18.91 4.70 9.38
C LYS A 5 18.85 3.46 8.49
N GLU A 6 18.07 2.43 8.82
CA GLU A 6 17.87 1.34 7.87
C GLU A 6 16.77 1.73 6.88
N LYS A 7 17.16 1.73 5.60
CA LYS A 7 16.24 1.93 4.48
C LYS A 7 15.65 0.57 4.13
N HIS A 8 14.34 0.53 4.05
CA HIS A 8 13.59 -0.65 3.65
C HIS A 8 12.82 -0.34 2.37
N ARG A 9 12.66 -1.37 1.54
CA ARG A 9 11.85 -1.31 0.33
C ARG A 9 10.79 -2.39 0.40
N PHE A 10 9.55 -1.99 0.15
CA PHE A 10 8.42 -2.89 -0.04
C PHE A 10 7.91 -2.77 -1.47
N SER A 11 7.51 -3.88 -2.09
CA SER A 11 6.90 -3.88 -3.40
C SER A 11 5.76 -4.89 -3.44
N TYR A 12 4.65 -4.52 -4.08
CA TYR A 12 3.46 -5.35 -4.22
C TYR A 12 2.78 -5.11 -5.56
N LYS A 13 2.43 -6.19 -6.26
CA LYS A 13 1.74 -6.14 -7.54
C LYS A 13 0.30 -6.62 -7.40
N PHE A 14 -0.64 -5.82 -7.91
CA PHE A 14 -2.05 -6.19 -7.98
C PHE A 14 -2.31 -7.04 -9.24
N GLU A 15 -2.09 -8.37 -9.13
CA GLU A 15 -2.15 -9.29 -10.29
C GLU A 15 -3.56 -9.75 -10.68
N ASN A 16 -4.54 -9.71 -9.75
CA ASN A 16 -5.84 -10.35 -9.92
C ASN A 16 -6.96 -9.44 -10.44
N THR A 17 -6.64 -8.29 -11.04
CA THR A 17 -7.64 -7.32 -11.52
C THR A 17 -7.25 -6.80 -12.90
N GLU A 18 -8.21 -6.30 -13.68
CA GLU A 18 -7.92 -5.71 -15.00
C GLU A 18 -6.85 -4.61 -14.86
N HIS A 19 -5.89 -4.57 -15.79
CA HIS A 19 -4.74 -3.63 -15.74
C HIS A 19 -5.15 -2.17 -15.44
N ALA A 20 -6.26 -1.70 -16.01
CA ALA A 20 -6.76 -0.33 -15.77
C ALA A 20 -7.28 -0.10 -14.33
N LYS A 21 -7.75 -1.15 -13.66
CA LYS A 21 -8.18 -1.12 -12.25
C LYS A 21 -6.99 -1.28 -11.31
N ALA A 22 -5.96 -2.03 -11.71
CA ALA A 22 -4.78 -2.30 -10.89
C ALA A 22 -4.06 -1.02 -10.46
N ASN A 23 -3.87 -0.05 -11.37
CA ASN A 23 -3.27 1.25 -11.03
C ASN A 23 -4.12 2.05 -10.03
N LYS A 24 -5.44 2.08 -10.23
CA LYS A 24 -6.37 2.78 -9.33
C LYS A 24 -6.40 2.13 -7.94
N ILE A 25 -6.34 0.80 -7.87
CA ILE A 25 -6.24 0.07 -6.61
C ILE A 25 -4.91 0.38 -5.92
N ALA A 26 -3.81 0.44 -6.68
CA ALA A 26 -2.51 0.83 -6.15
C ALA A 26 -2.51 2.27 -5.60
N ASP A 27 -3.20 3.21 -6.26
CA ASP A 27 -3.36 4.59 -5.77
C ASP A 27 -4.07 4.61 -4.41
N VAL A 28 -5.20 3.90 -4.28
CA VAL A 28 -5.96 3.83 -3.02
C VAL A 28 -5.15 3.14 -1.92
N ALA A 29 -4.50 2.02 -2.22
CA ALA A 29 -3.65 1.32 -1.28
C ALA A 29 -2.46 2.19 -0.82
N SER A 30 -1.89 3.01 -1.72
CA SER A 30 -0.84 3.98 -1.38
C SER A 30 -1.30 4.96 -0.31
N ILE A 31 -2.51 5.51 -0.43
CA ILE A 31 -3.08 6.42 0.59
C ILE A 31 -3.18 5.72 1.95
N ALA A 32 -3.65 4.47 1.97
CA ALA A 32 -3.77 3.70 3.21
C ALA A 32 -2.40 3.39 3.84
N ILE A 33 -1.38 3.09 3.03
CA ILE A 33 0.00 2.92 3.51
C ILE A 33 0.53 4.21 4.13
N HIS A 34 0.35 5.37 3.48
CA HIS A 34 0.75 6.66 4.06
C HIS A 34 -0.01 6.94 5.36
N GLY A 35 -1.31 6.63 5.42
CA GLY A 35 -2.12 6.69 6.64
C GLY A 35 -1.55 5.83 7.77
N TYR A 36 -1.13 4.61 7.48
CA TYR A 36 -0.48 3.72 8.46
C TYR A 36 0.82 4.32 9.01
N PHE A 37 1.68 4.87 8.15
CA PHE A 37 2.92 5.51 8.60
C PHE A 37 2.67 6.77 9.43
N MET A 38 1.69 7.60 9.03
CA MET A 38 1.26 8.75 9.82
C MET A 38 0.70 8.35 11.19
N GLY A 39 -0.09 7.28 11.25
CA GLY A 39 -0.72 6.80 12.49
C GLY A 39 0.25 6.12 13.46
N THR A 40 1.29 5.45 12.95
CA THR A 40 2.28 4.77 13.79
C THR A 40 3.40 5.69 14.26
N GLY A 41 3.75 6.73 13.50
CA GLY A 41 4.78 7.71 13.88
C GLY A 41 6.21 7.15 13.92
N GLU A 42 6.42 5.89 13.52
CA GLU A 42 7.70 5.18 13.71
C GLU A 42 8.60 5.13 12.47
N SER A 43 8.10 5.49 11.29
CA SER A 43 8.83 5.30 10.04
C SER A 43 8.36 6.27 8.95
N PRO A 44 9.16 7.27 8.54
CA PRO A 44 8.76 8.12 7.43
C PRO A 44 8.84 7.35 6.10
N VAL A 45 7.78 7.46 5.30
CA VAL A 45 7.86 7.14 3.86
C VAL A 45 8.82 8.14 3.23
N THR A 46 9.79 7.64 2.48
CA THR A 46 10.73 8.49 1.72
C THR A 46 10.32 8.62 0.26
N GLU A 47 9.79 7.56 -0.33
CA GLU A 47 9.32 7.55 -1.71
C GLU A 47 8.21 6.52 -1.88
N THR A 48 7.24 6.81 -2.74
CA THR A 48 6.28 5.81 -3.22
C THR A 48 6.13 5.97 -4.73
N THR A 49 6.27 4.87 -5.45
CA THR A 49 6.14 4.78 -6.89
C THR A 49 5.05 3.78 -7.25
N ILE A 50 4.18 4.15 -8.17
CA ILE A 50 3.20 3.24 -8.79
C ILE A 50 3.57 3.10 -10.26
N SER A 51 3.92 1.90 -10.69
CA SER A 51 4.16 1.61 -12.10
C SER A 51 2.86 1.32 -12.82
N GLY A 52 2.83 1.57 -14.14
CA GLY A 52 1.62 1.42 -14.97
C GLY A 52 1.07 0.00 -15.09
N ASP A 53 1.73 -0.99 -14.49
CA ASP A 53 1.27 -2.38 -14.39
C ASP A 53 0.62 -2.73 -13.04
N GLY A 54 0.30 -1.72 -12.22
CA GLY A 54 -0.34 -1.91 -10.92
C GLY A 54 0.61 -2.38 -9.83
N THR A 55 1.92 -2.10 -9.95
CA THR A 55 2.87 -2.38 -8.87
C THR A 55 3.09 -1.13 -8.03
N ILE A 56 2.86 -1.23 -6.72
CA ILE A 56 3.26 -0.21 -5.76
C ILE A 56 4.63 -0.56 -5.17
N THR A 57 5.53 0.41 -5.12
CA THR A 57 6.83 0.31 -4.43
C THR A 57 6.94 1.43 -3.42
N VAL A 58 7.26 1.09 -2.18
CA VAL A 58 7.34 2.02 -1.05
C VAL A 58 8.72 1.90 -0.42
N ASP A 59 9.46 3.00 -0.45
CA ASP A 59 10.71 3.15 0.29
C ASP A 59 10.44 3.91 1.59
N TYR A 60 10.94 3.36 2.70
CA TYR A 60 10.73 3.93 4.03
C TYR A 60 11.95 3.71 4.91
N GLN A 61 12.07 4.52 5.97
CA GLN A 61 13.11 4.37 6.98
C GLN A 61 12.51 3.83 8.27
N GLY A 62 13.15 2.85 8.89
CA GLY A 62 12.66 2.26 10.12
C GLY A 62 13.68 1.35 10.78
N ARG A 63 13.46 1.01 12.05
CA ARG A 63 14.34 0.07 12.78
C ARG A 63 14.18 -1.37 12.29
N THR A 64 13.03 -1.71 11.73
CA THR A 64 12.70 -3.05 11.25
C THR A 64 11.87 -2.96 9.98
N ALA A 65 12.01 -3.94 9.08
CA ALA A 65 11.13 -4.06 7.93
C ALA A 65 9.70 -4.42 8.39
N ILE A 66 8.70 -3.75 7.83
CA ILE A 66 7.28 -3.95 8.13
C ILE A 66 6.49 -4.45 6.90
N GLY A 67 7.18 -5.13 5.97
CA GLY A 67 6.61 -5.55 4.68
C GLY A 67 5.33 -6.39 4.80
N GLU A 68 5.21 -7.22 5.83
CA GLU A 68 3.98 -8.00 6.07
C GLU A 68 2.77 -7.12 6.44
N ALA A 69 2.99 -6.05 7.20
CA ALA A 69 1.91 -5.10 7.51
C ALA A 69 1.46 -4.36 6.24
N LEU A 70 2.42 -3.89 5.44
CA LEU A 70 2.14 -3.21 4.16
C LEU A 70 1.43 -4.15 3.16
N LYS A 71 1.85 -5.42 3.09
CA LYS A 71 1.19 -6.45 2.28
C LYS A 71 -0.25 -6.66 2.70
N ARG A 72 -0.56 -6.70 4.00
CA ARG A 72 -1.94 -6.83 4.49
C ARG A 72 -2.79 -5.63 4.08
N ILE A 73 -2.24 -4.42 4.11
CA ILE A 73 -2.93 -3.24 3.59
C ILE A 73 -3.26 -3.45 2.10
N CYS A 74 -2.27 -3.79 1.27
CA CYS A 74 -2.51 -4.04 -0.16
C CYS A 74 -3.57 -5.13 -0.40
N LEU A 75 -3.50 -6.25 0.31
CA LEU A 75 -4.49 -7.33 0.20
C LEU A 75 -5.91 -6.86 0.53
N GLY A 76 -6.08 -5.99 1.53
CA GLY A 76 -7.38 -5.40 1.88
C GLY A 76 -8.01 -4.55 0.77
N PHE A 77 -7.20 -4.02 -0.15
CA PHE A 77 -7.67 -3.23 -1.30
C PHE A 77 -7.72 -4.02 -2.61
N ALA A 78 -7.30 -5.28 -2.64
CA ALA A 78 -7.19 -6.06 -3.89
C ALA A 78 -8.52 -6.11 -4.68
N ASN A 79 -9.64 -6.10 -3.98
CA ASN A 79 -10.99 -6.18 -4.54
C ASN A 79 -11.76 -4.85 -4.42
N TYR A 80 -11.06 -3.71 -4.30
CA TYR A 80 -11.69 -2.41 -3.97
C TYR A 80 -12.82 -1.99 -4.94
N TYR A 81 -12.72 -2.40 -6.21
CA TYR A 81 -13.73 -2.11 -7.24
C TYR A 81 -14.66 -3.29 -7.56
N GLU A 82 -14.57 -4.39 -6.83
CA GLU A 82 -15.40 -5.58 -6.97
C GLU A 82 -16.47 -5.65 -5.87
N GLN A 83 -16.89 -4.50 -5.34
CA GLN A 83 -18.05 -4.47 -4.46
C GLN A 83 -19.28 -4.83 -5.29
N ASP A 84 -19.72 -6.07 -5.15
CA ASP A 84 -21.03 -6.49 -5.63
C ASP A 84 -22.06 -5.50 -5.06
N THR A 85 -22.95 -5.03 -5.93
CA THR A 85 -24.03 -4.08 -5.61
C THR A 85 -25.13 -4.74 -4.76
N GLU A 86 -24.81 -5.83 -4.07
CA GLU A 86 -25.71 -6.62 -3.24
C GLU A 86 -25.58 -6.16 -1.78
N GLY A 87 -26.25 -5.05 -1.48
CA GLY A 87 -26.30 -4.55 -0.11
C GLY A 87 -27.06 -3.24 0.10
N GLU A 88 -27.86 -2.79 -0.87
CA GLU A 88 -28.81 -1.69 -0.68
C GLU A 88 -30.23 -2.28 -0.67
N GLU A 89 -30.53 -3.07 0.37
CA GLU A 89 -31.92 -3.30 0.76
C GLU A 89 -32.38 -2.10 1.59
N ALA A 90 -33.06 -1.16 0.93
CA ALA A 90 -33.84 -0.08 1.54
C ALA A 90 -35.30 -0.49 1.71
#